data_AF-A0AAD6LCM9-F1
#
_entry.id   AF-A0AAD6LCM9-F1
#
_cell.length_a   1.000
_cell.length_b   1.000
_cell.length_c   1.000
_cell.angle_alpha   90.00
_cell.angle_beta   90.00
_cell.angle_gamma   90.00
#
_symmetry.space_group_name_H-M   'P 1'
#
loop_
_entity.id
_entity.type
_entity.pdbx_description
1 polymer ?
#
loop_
_entity_poly.entity_id
_entity_poly.type
_entity_poly.pdbx_seq_one_letter_code
_entity_poly.pdbx_strand_id
1 'polypeptide(L)'
;MTNQLCYVGSVREDLSGFPVVTFHFTNRAQLVLDTQSMFLHIAPIVFCLAIGSSAVNEDNSKNLSVIGMMAKQNYNMGYELVKTSCTSKELIVSFLRTRA
;
A
#
# COMPACT_ATOMS: atom_id res chain seq x y z
N MET A 1 -3.10 -0.98 17.51
CA MET A 1 -1.96 -0.45 16.73
C MET A 1 -0.72 -0.41 17.63
N THR A 2 -0.12 -1.56 17.98
CA THR A 2 0.92 -1.61 19.04
C THR A 2 2.24 -2.24 18.61
N ASN A 3 2.44 -2.53 17.32
CA ASN A 3 3.73 -2.98 16.78
C ASN A 3 3.97 -2.34 15.40
N GLN A 4 4.35 -1.07 15.41
CA GLN A 4 4.74 -0.37 14.19
C GLN A 4 6.26 -0.19 14.18
N LEU A 5 6.89 -0.56 13.07
CA LEU A 5 8.34 -0.48 12.91
C LEU A 5 8.72 0.95 12.52
N CYS A 6 9.41 1.66 13.41
CA CYS A 6 9.76 3.07 13.26
C CYS A 6 11.27 3.29 13.31
N TYR A 7 11.72 4.31 12.59
CA TYR A 7 13.11 4.70 12.46
C TYR A 7 13.26 6.20 12.68
N VAL A 8 14.42 6.61 13.19
CA VAL A 8 14.80 8.01 13.32
C VAL A 8 15.68 8.38 12.13
N GLY A 9 15.30 9.42 11.39
CA GLY A 9 15.99 9.89 10.19
C GLY A 9 15.05 10.47 9.13
N SER A 10 15.53 10.49 7.90
CA SER A 10 14.85 10.96 6.69
C SER A 10 14.66 9.82 5.69
N VAL A 11 13.41 9.54 5.30
CA VAL A 11 13.05 8.56 4.26
C VAL A 11 13.79 8.81 2.95
N ARG A 12 14.09 10.08 2.63
CA ARG A 12 14.74 10.44 1.36
C ARG A 12 16.25 10.27 1.37
N GLU A 13 16.87 10.43 2.53
CA GLU A 13 18.34 10.45 2.65
C GLU A 13 18.88 9.10 3.15
N ASP A 14 18.21 8.50 4.14
CA ASP A 14 18.71 7.33 4.86
C ASP A 14 18.28 5.99 4.25
N LEU A 15 17.26 5.99 3.37
CA LEU A 15 16.75 4.78 2.72
C LEU A 15 17.24 4.61 1.27
N SER A 16 18.44 5.11 0.97
CA SER A 16 19.08 4.87 -0.33
C SER A 16 19.25 3.37 -0.59
N GLY A 17 18.74 2.89 -1.73
CA GLY A 17 18.79 1.47 -2.10
C GLY A 17 17.72 0.59 -1.43
N PHE A 18 16.76 1.16 -0.71
CA PHE A 18 15.63 0.39 -0.18
C PHE A 18 14.83 -0.26 -1.32
N PRO A 19 14.45 -1.54 -1.22
CA PRO A 19 13.81 -2.26 -2.30
C PRO A 19 12.42 -1.69 -2.60
N VAL A 20 12.07 -1.67 -3.88
CA VAL A 20 10.71 -1.39 -4.32
C VAL A 20 9.87 -2.64 -4.07
N VAL A 21 8.69 -2.47 -3.46
CA VAL A 21 7.76 -3.56 -3.18
C VAL A 21 6.63 -3.55 -4.21
N THR A 22 6.41 -4.69 -4.87
CA THR A 22 5.39 -4.80 -5.93
C THR A 22 4.29 -5.77 -5.54
N PHE A 23 3.05 -5.29 -5.51
CA PHE A 23 1.87 -6.14 -5.46
C PHE A 23 1.48 -6.54 -6.88
N HIS A 24 1.45 -7.85 -7.14
CA HIS A 24 0.98 -8.42 -8.39
C HIS A 24 -0.50 -8.81 -8.25
N PHE A 25 -1.34 -8.21 -9.09
CA PHE A 25 -2.75 -8.56 -9.21
C PHE A 25 -2.98 -9.46 -10.43
N THR A 26 -4.19 -9.97 -10.58
CA THR A 26 -4.58 -10.73 -11.78
C THR A 26 -4.46 -9.85 -13.03
N ASN A 27 -4.38 -10.48 -14.21
CA ASN A 27 -4.22 -9.79 -15.50
C ASN A 27 -2.99 -8.87 -15.61
N ARG A 28 -1.89 -9.22 -14.94
CA ARG A 28 -0.60 -8.50 -14.98
C ARG A 28 -0.66 -7.07 -14.44
N ALA A 29 -1.74 -6.69 -13.75
CA ALA A 29 -1.79 -5.41 -13.05
C ALA A 29 -0.79 -5.43 -11.88
N GLN A 30 -0.08 -4.32 -11.69
CA GLN A 30 0.94 -4.19 -10.66
C GLN A 30 0.76 -2.87 -9.90
N LEU A 31 0.87 -2.92 -8.58
CA LEU A 31 1.02 -1.73 -7.74
C LEU A 31 2.45 -1.73 -7.20
N VAL A 32 3.21 -0.72 -7.61
CA VAL A 32 4.63 -0.58 -7.29
C VAL A 32 4.77 0.45 -6.17
N LEU A 33 5.22 0.04 -5.00
CA LEU A 33 5.37 0.88 -3.82
C LEU A 33 6.85 1.18 -3.59
N ASP A 34 7.16 2.47 -3.54
CA ASP A 34 8.48 2.96 -3.17
C ASP A 34 8.49 3.48 -1.72
N THR A 35 9.64 4.00 -1.30
CA THR A 35 9.83 4.54 0.05
C THR A 35 8.83 5.64 0.42
N GLN A 36 8.32 6.41 -0.55
CA GLN A 36 7.30 7.41 -0.24
C GLN A 36 5.99 6.73 0.13
N SER A 37 5.55 5.73 -0.62
CA SER A 37 4.29 4.99 -0.39
C SER A 37 4.34 3.98 0.76
N MET A 38 5.54 3.59 1.20
CA MET A 38 5.73 2.58 2.23
C MET A 38 5.96 3.12 3.64
N PHE A 39 6.23 4.42 3.79
CA PHE A 39 6.53 5.02 5.08
C PHE A 39 5.65 6.23 5.36
N LEU A 40 5.17 6.35 6.61
CA LEU A 40 4.54 7.57 7.11
C LEU A 40 5.48 8.33 8.03
N HIS A 41 5.49 9.65 7.92
CA HIS A 41 6.16 10.51 8.87
C HIS A 41 5.24 10.75 10.07
N ILE A 42 5.69 10.36 11.27
CA ILE A 42 4.96 10.61 12.53
C ILE A 42 5.53 11.81 13.29
N ALA A 43 6.77 12.20 12.99
CA ALA A 43 7.43 13.40 13.49
C ALA A 43 8.49 13.86 12.47
N PRO A 44 9.07 15.07 12.61
CA PRO A 44 10.02 15.62 11.63
C PRO A 44 11.19 14.71 11.27
N ILE A 45 11.69 13.96 12.25
CA ILE A 45 12.82 13.02 12.09
C ILE A 45 12.41 11.58 12.41
N VAL A 46 11.11 11.26 12.43
CA VAL A 46 10.65 9.90 12.75
C VAL A 46 9.65 9.44 11.71
N PHE A 47 9.97 8.33 11.06
CA PHE A 47 9.12 7.69 10.08
C PHE A 47 8.90 6.23 10.42
N CYS A 48 7.74 5.71 10.05
CA CYS A 48 7.34 4.35 10.38
C CYS A 48 6.86 3.61 9.14
N LEU A 49 7.10 2.30 9.11
CA LEU A 49 6.59 1.42 8.08
C LEU A 49 5.06 1.46 8.09
N ALA A 50 4.46 1.64 6.92
CA ALA A 50 3.01 1.70 6.70
C ALA A 50 2.40 0.32 6.44
N ILE A 51 2.98 -0.73 7.03
CA ILE A 51 2.50 -2.11 6.92
C ILE A 51 2.25 -2.62 8.34
N GLY A 52 1.05 -3.14 8.56
CA GLY A 52 0.64 -3.71 9.83
C GLY A 52 -0.02 -5.07 9.65
N SER A 53 0.06 -5.91 10.67
CA SER A 53 -0.70 -7.15 10.73
C SER A 53 -2.19 -6.83 10.74
N SER A 54 -2.99 -7.54 9.94
CA SER A 54 -4.45 -7.45 9.97
C SER A 54 -5.07 -8.21 11.16
N ALA A 55 -4.28 -9.05 11.85
CA ALA A 55 -4.71 -9.85 13.00
C ALA A 55 -4.83 -9.04 14.31
N VAL A 56 -5.24 -7.76 14.23
CA VAL A 56 -5.32 -6.86 15.40
C VAL A 56 -6.47 -7.22 16.33
N ASN A 57 -7.44 -8.01 15.85
CA ASN A 57 -8.55 -8.48 16.65
C ASN A 57 -8.64 -10.00 16.47
N GLU A 58 -8.73 -10.74 17.58
CA GLU A 58 -8.79 -12.22 17.64
C GLU A 58 -9.96 -12.84 16.85
N ASP A 59 -10.79 -12.00 16.21
CA ASP A 59 -11.91 -12.37 15.37
C ASP A 59 -11.54 -12.37 13.87
N ASN A 60 -11.51 -13.58 13.29
CA ASN A 60 -11.84 -13.97 11.90
C ASN A 60 -11.29 -13.17 10.70
N SER A 61 -10.40 -12.19 10.88
CA SER A 61 -9.84 -11.35 9.82
C SER A 61 -8.51 -11.85 9.26
N LYS A 62 -8.18 -13.13 9.49
CA LYS A 62 -6.91 -13.77 9.07
C LYS A 62 -6.65 -13.72 7.56
N ASN A 63 -7.69 -13.48 6.75
CA ASN A 63 -7.61 -13.42 5.29
C ASN A 63 -7.82 -12.02 4.71
N LEU A 64 -7.83 -10.99 5.56
CA LEU A 64 -8.03 -9.61 5.10
C LEU A 64 -6.67 -8.93 4.87
N SER A 65 -6.48 -8.43 3.65
CA SER A 65 -5.43 -7.48 3.32
C SER A 65 -6.07 -6.19 2.85
N VAL A 66 -5.63 -5.05 3.41
CA VAL A 66 -6.18 -3.74 3.11
C VAL A 66 -5.09 -2.86 2.50
N ILE A 67 -5.34 -2.40 1.28
CA ILE A 67 -4.50 -1.39 0.62
C ILE A 67 -5.00 -0.02 1.07
N GLY A 68 -4.34 0.54 2.07
CA GLY A 68 -4.66 1.86 2.65
C GLY A 68 -4.14 3.03 1.81
N MET A 69 -4.49 4.26 2.22
CA MET A 69 -4.23 5.50 1.46
C MET A 69 -2.75 5.73 1.10
N MET A 70 -1.81 5.33 1.97
CA MET A 70 -0.36 5.48 1.72
C MET A 70 0.09 4.71 0.48
N ALA A 71 -0.43 3.50 0.28
CA ALA A 71 -0.13 2.71 -0.91
C ALA A 71 -0.82 3.26 -2.18
N LYS A 72 -1.85 4.08 -2.01
CA LYS A 72 -2.61 4.70 -3.11
C LYS A 72 -2.07 6.07 -3.51
N GLN A 73 -1.27 6.70 -2.67
CA GLN A 73 -0.76 8.03 -2.95
C GLN A 73 0.10 8.00 -4.22
N ASN A 74 -0.05 9.03 -5.06
CA ASN A 74 0.57 9.12 -6.38
C ASN A 74 0.06 8.12 -7.43
N TYR A 75 -1.04 7.42 -7.16
CA TYR A 75 -1.73 6.57 -8.12
C TYR A 75 -3.17 7.01 -8.33
N ASN A 76 -3.55 7.18 -9.59
CA ASN A 76 -4.96 7.28 -9.94
C ASN A 76 -5.57 5.89 -9.90
N MET A 77 -6.70 5.75 -9.19
CA MET A 77 -7.47 4.50 -9.13
C MET A 77 -8.80 4.67 -9.86
N GLY A 78 -8.98 3.87 -10.90
CA GLY A 78 -10.27 3.68 -11.55
C GLY A 78 -11.01 2.49 -10.93
N TYR A 79 -12.30 2.68 -10.64
CA TYR A 79 -13.20 1.59 -10.25
C TYR A 79 -14.29 1.47 -11.32
N GLU A 80 -14.28 0.36 -12.07
CA GLU A 80 -15.32 0.08 -13.05
C GLU A 80 -16.49 -0.65 -12.36
N LEU A 81 -17.53 0.10 -11.99
CA LEU A 81 -18.67 -0.42 -11.23
C LEU A 81 -19.74 -1.10 -12.12
N VAL A 82 -19.60 -1.02 -13.45
CA VAL A 82 -20.67 -1.34 -14.41
C VAL A 82 -20.78 -2.84 -14.71
N LYS A 83 -19.90 -3.69 -14.14
CA LYS A 83 -19.87 -5.14 -14.38
C LYS A 83 -20.30 -5.97 -13.16
N THR A 84 -21.45 -5.64 -12.58
CA THR A 84 -22.09 -6.43 -11.52
C THR A 84 -23.00 -7.53 -12.10
N SER A 85 -22.42 -8.57 -12.68
CA SER A 85 -23.12 -9.83 -12.96
C SER A 85 -22.39 -10.94 -12.21
N CYS A 86 -23.10 -11.64 -11.32
CA CYS A 86 -22.64 -12.73 -10.45
C CYS A 86 -21.84 -13.82 -11.19
N THR A 87 -20.59 -13.52 -11.47
CA THR A 87 -19.48 -14.41 -11.70
C THR A 87 -18.30 -13.60 -11.19
N SER A 88 -17.47 -14.18 -10.33
CA SER A 88 -16.32 -13.55 -9.70
C SER A 88 -15.44 -12.85 -10.75
N LYS A 89 -15.72 -11.58 -11.06
CA LYS A 89 -15.10 -10.85 -12.15
C LYS A 89 -14.36 -9.67 -11.55
N GLU A 90 -13.08 -9.95 -11.36
CA GLU A 90 -11.92 -9.06 -11.34
C GLU A 90 -12.23 -7.57 -11.28
N LEU A 91 -11.91 -6.99 -10.12
CA LEU A 91 -11.70 -5.56 -10.02
C LEU A 91 -10.50 -5.20 -10.89
N ILE A 92 -10.72 -4.58 -12.05
CA ILE A 92 -9.64 -4.04 -12.89
C ILE A 92 -9.13 -2.78 -12.19
N VAL A 93 -8.11 -2.92 -11.34
CA VAL A 93 -7.42 -1.77 -10.78
C VAL A 93 -6.32 -1.36 -11.75
N SER A 94 -6.56 -0.27 -12.48
CA SER A 94 -5.51 0.39 -13.25
C SER A 94 -4.76 1.35 -12.34
N PHE A 95 -3.46 1.11 -12.15
CA PHE A 95 -2.58 1.98 -11.37
C PHE A 95 -1.76 2.83 -12.33
N LEU A 96 -2.18 4.08 -12.54
CA LEU A 96 -1.41 5.06 -13.30
C LEU A 96 -0.67 5.95 -12.32
N ARG A 97 0.67 5.84 -12.30
CA ARG A 97 1.51 6.68 -11.44
C ARG A 97 1.53 8.10 -12.01
N THR A 98 1.11 9.06 -11.20
CA THR A 98 1.25 10.48 -11.54
C THR A 98 2.73 10.87 -11.38
N ARG A 99 3.34 11.42 -12.43
CA ARG A 99 4.60 12.16 -12.29
C ARG A 99 4.26 13.50 -11.66
N ALA A 100 4.75 13.75 -10.45
CA ALA A 100 4.83 15.10 -9.89
C ALA A 100 6.06 15.80 -10.47
#